data_AF-A0A6N6ZG02-F1
#
_entry.id   AF-A0A6N6ZG02-F1
#
_cell.length_a   1.000
_cell.length_b   1.000
_cell.length_c   1.000
_cell.angle_alpha   90.00
_cell.angle_beta   90.00
_cell.angle_gamma   90.00
#
_symmetry.space_group_name_H-M   'P 1'
#
loop_
_entity.id
_entity.type
_entity.pdbx_description
1 polymer ?
#
loop_
_entity_poly.entity_id
_entity_poly.type
_entity_poly.pdbx_seq_one_letter_code
_entity_poly.pdbx_strand_id
1 'polypeptide(L)'
;MSASEVFQRHGELCTQVLDLLQQENHYLREQQAPSAEVVEAKQRLLPQLAESLESIKAVQLRPEERTNQLRTQKQKLEQQLMRIFLLDKENEKLLLEVSQQQRGPKVPPRRASLSAIQKAYRQNLGAPHRPAQGQG
;
A
#
# COMPACT_ATOMS: atom_id res chain seq x y z
N MET A 1 -26.12 20.45 14.50
CA MET A 1 -26.18 19.29 13.59
C MET A 1 -26.92 18.18 14.31
N SER A 2 -27.93 17.62 13.65
CA SER A 2 -28.64 16.41 14.07
C SER A 2 -27.76 15.17 13.92
N ALA A 3 -28.13 14.08 14.59
CA ALA A 3 -27.45 12.79 14.44
C ALA A 3 -27.36 12.36 12.96
N SER A 4 -28.47 12.46 12.23
CA SER A 4 -28.53 12.07 10.81
C SER A 4 -27.53 12.86 9.95
N GLU A 5 -27.38 14.16 10.18
CA GLU A 5 -26.41 14.99 9.44
C GLU A 5 -24.96 14.57 9.75
N VAL A 6 -24.66 14.22 11.00
CA VAL A 6 -23.32 13.74 11.40
C VAL A 6 -23.00 12.40 10.73
N PHE A 7 -23.94 11.45 10.73
CA PHE A 7 -23.78 10.17 10.06
C PHE A 7 -23.64 10.31 8.54
N GLN A 8 -24.42 11.21 7.92
CA GLN A 8 -24.33 11.48 6.48
C GLN A 8 -22.95 12.05 6.12
N ARG A 9 -22.50 13.09 6.83
CA ARG A 9 -21.19 13.72 6.59
C ARG A 9 -20.04 12.70 6.72
N HIS A 10 -20.09 11.85 7.75
CA HIS A 10 -19.10 10.78 7.89
C HIS A 10 -19.14 9.79 6.71
N GLY A 11 -20.33 9.44 6.23
CA GLY A 11 -20.49 8.56 5.06
C GLY A 11 -19.94 9.15 3.77
N GLU A 12 -20.07 10.45 3.58
CA GLU A 12 -19.47 11.17 2.45
C GLU A 12 -17.94 11.16 2.55
N LEU A 13 -17.37 11.34 3.75
CA LEU A 13 -15.93 11.22 3.98
C LEU A 13 -15.42 9.80 3.74
N CYS A 14 -16.13 8.78 4.22
CA CYS A 14 -15.81 7.37 3.95
C CYS A 14 -15.79 7.08 2.45
N THR A 15 -16.74 7.62 1.69
CA THR A 15 -16.78 7.46 0.23
C THR A 15 -15.57 8.12 -0.43
N GLN A 16 -15.26 9.37 -0.07
CA GLN A 16 -14.09 10.07 -0.61
C GLN A 16 -12.77 9.35 -0.31
N VAL A 17 -12.62 8.81 0.91
CA VAL A 17 -11.43 8.04 1.29
C VAL A 17 -11.37 6.71 0.52
N LEU A 18 -12.50 6.03 0.31
CA LEU A 18 -12.55 4.83 -0.54
C LEU A 18 -12.10 5.12 -1.96
N ASP A 19 -12.59 6.18 -2.58
CA ASP A 19 -12.23 6.57 -3.95
C ASP A 19 -10.73 6.90 -4.04
N LEU A 20 -10.20 7.60 -3.05
CA LEU A 20 -8.77 7.90 -2.97
C LEU A 20 -7.91 6.64 -2.83
N LEU A 21 -8.30 5.72 -1.94
CA LEU A 21 -7.58 4.46 -1.77
C LEU A 21 -7.64 3.58 -3.03
N GLN A 22 -8.71 3.66 -3.82
CA GLN A 22 -8.80 2.97 -5.12
C GLN A 22 -7.87 3.58 -6.15
N GLN A 23 -7.74 4.91 -6.18
CA GLN A 23 -6.75 5.59 -7.03
C GLN A 23 -5.32 5.18 -6.66
N GLU A 24 -5.00 5.21 -5.36
CA GLU A 24 -3.71 4.73 -4.84
C GLU A 24 -3.47 3.26 -5.23
N ASN A 25 -4.47 2.39 -5.06
CA ASN A 25 -4.39 0.98 -5.44
C ASN A 25 -4.09 0.81 -6.94
N HIS A 26 -4.70 1.63 -7.80
CA HIS A 26 -4.47 1.58 -9.24
C HIS A 26 -3.01 1.88 -9.60
N TYR A 27 -2.42 2.95 -9.07
CA TYR A 27 -0.99 3.26 -9.27
C TYR A 27 -0.10 2.11 -8.80
N LEU A 28 -0.37 1.58 -7.60
CA LEU A 28 0.44 0.54 -6.99
C LEU A 28 0.36 -0.79 -7.77
N ARG A 29 -0.82 -1.15 -8.30
CA ARG A 29 -0.98 -2.33 -9.17
C ARG A 29 -0.22 -2.19 -10.48
N GLU A 30 -0.07 -0.98 -11.00
CA GLU A 30 0.76 -0.68 -12.17
C GLU A 30 2.27 -0.58 -11.84
N GLN A 31 2.66 -0.91 -10.59
CA GLN A 31 4.02 -0.82 -10.08
C GLN A 31 4.59 0.60 -10.09
N GLN A 32 3.71 1.60 -9.99
CA GLN A 32 4.07 3.02 -9.97
C GLN A 32 3.90 3.58 -8.56
N ALA A 33 4.68 4.63 -8.26
CA ALA A 33 4.44 5.43 -7.06
C ALA A 33 3.13 6.23 -7.24
N PRO A 34 2.30 6.36 -6.19
CA PRO A 34 1.13 7.24 -6.24
C PRO A 34 1.54 8.67 -6.59
N SER A 35 0.66 9.39 -7.31
CA SER A 35 0.91 10.80 -7.62
C SER A 35 0.96 11.66 -6.36
N ALA A 36 1.66 12.81 -6.44
CA ALA A 36 1.69 13.77 -5.34
C ALA A 36 0.28 14.23 -4.92
N GLU A 37 -0.62 14.39 -5.89
CA GLU A 37 -2.03 14.77 -5.66
C GLU A 37 -2.76 13.74 -4.79
N VAL A 38 -2.56 12.44 -5.04
CA VAL A 38 -3.14 11.36 -4.22
C VAL A 38 -2.59 11.40 -2.79
N VAL A 39 -1.29 11.62 -2.64
CA VAL A 39 -0.64 11.70 -1.31
C VAL A 39 -1.14 12.92 -0.53
N GLU A 40 -1.21 14.09 -1.16
CA GLU A 40 -1.72 15.32 -0.54
C GLU A 40 -3.20 15.20 -0.17
N ALA A 41 -4.02 14.61 -1.04
CA ALA A 41 -5.42 14.33 -0.75
C ALA A 41 -5.56 13.39 0.45
N LYS A 42 -4.69 12.38 0.59
CA LYS A 42 -4.68 11.44 1.73
C LYS A 42 -4.36 12.17 3.03
N GLN A 43 -3.33 13.01 3.02
CA GLN A 43 -2.93 13.83 4.18
C GLN A 43 -4.03 14.79 4.63
N ARG A 44 -4.87 15.29 3.71
CA ARG A 44 -5.98 16.19 4.04
C ARG A 44 -7.25 15.47 4.48
N LEU A 45 -7.59 14.32 3.87
CA LEU A 45 -8.86 13.63 4.12
C LEU A 45 -8.83 12.75 5.37
N LEU A 46 -7.71 12.10 5.69
CA LEU A 46 -7.63 11.22 6.87
C LEU A 46 -7.86 11.95 8.21
N PRO A 47 -7.32 13.16 8.45
CA PRO A 47 -7.64 13.92 9.66
C PRO A 47 -9.13 14.27 9.76
N GLN A 48 -9.75 14.67 8.65
CA GLN A 48 -11.19 14.98 8.62
C GLN A 48 -12.05 13.74 8.91
N LEU A 49 -11.64 12.57 8.40
CA LEU A 49 -12.29 11.31 8.71
C LEU A 49 -12.19 11.01 10.21
N ALA A 50 -11.01 11.19 10.82
CA ALA A 50 -10.82 11.00 12.25
C ALA A 50 -11.67 11.95 13.10
N GLU A 51 -11.70 13.24 12.78
CA GLU A 51 -12.55 14.25 13.44
C GLU A 51 -14.05 13.91 13.33
N SER A 52 -14.48 13.45 12.15
CA SER A 52 -15.87 13.04 11.94
C SER A 52 -16.26 11.80 12.74
N LEU A 53 -15.31 10.90 13.01
CA LEU A 53 -15.53 9.73 13.85
C LEU A 53 -15.72 10.13 15.32
N GLU A 54 -14.92 11.08 15.82
CA GLU A 54 -15.11 11.65 17.16
C GLU A 54 -16.48 12.34 17.27
N SER A 55 -16.91 13.02 16.20
CA SER A 55 -18.25 13.61 16.14
C SER A 55 -19.34 12.54 16.23
N ILE A 56 -19.20 11.39 15.56
CA ILE A 56 -20.14 10.26 15.68
C ILE A 56 -20.15 9.69 17.10
N LYS A 57 -18.99 9.50 17.73
CA LYS A 57 -18.90 8.97 19.10
C LYS A 57 -19.58 9.90 20.12
N ALA A 58 -19.52 11.21 19.88
CA ALA A 58 -20.17 12.22 20.72
C ALA A 58 -21.69 12.28 20.54
N VAL A 59 -22.26 11.67 19.48
CA VAL A 59 -23.72 11.62 19.28
C VAL A 59 -24.34 10.70 20.33
N GLN A 60 -24.92 11.30 21.37
CA GLN A 60 -25.81 10.59 22.29
C GLN A 60 -27.20 10.49 21.68
N LEU A 61 -27.52 9.33 21.13
CA LEU A 61 -28.86 9.06 20.58
C LEU A 61 -29.85 8.85 21.72
N ARG A 62 -30.91 9.67 21.77
CA ARG A 62 -32.06 9.41 22.63
C ARG A 62 -32.77 8.13 22.18
N PRO A 63 -33.48 7.43 23.08
CA PRO A 63 -34.21 6.20 22.73
C PRO A 63 -35.15 6.39 21.53
N GLU A 64 -35.87 7.51 21.46
CA GLU A 64 -36.75 7.85 20.33
C GLU A 64 -36.01 8.08 19.00
N GLU A 65 -34.72 8.46 19.04
CA GLU A 65 -33.90 8.70 17.85
C GLU A 65 -33.26 7.41 17.32
N ARG A 66 -33.33 6.28 18.04
CA ARG A 66 -32.81 4.98 17.57
C ARG A 66 -33.75 4.32 16.56
N THR A 67 -34.06 5.04 15.51
CA THR A 67 -34.91 4.56 14.41
C THR A 67 -34.20 3.46 13.61
N ASN A 68 -34.99 2.65 12.89
CA ASN A 68 -34.45 1.64 11.98
C ASN A 68 -33.54 2.25 10.90
N GLN A 69 -33.83 3.49 10.46
CA GLN A 69 -33.02 4.20 9.48
C GLN A 69 -31.60 4.49 9.98
N LEU A 70 -31.46 4.96 11.23
CA LEU A 70 -30.16 5.23 11.83
C LEU A 70 -29.35 3.94 12.06
N ARG A 71 -30.02 2.83 12.38
CA ARG A 71 -29.36 1.51 12.45
C ARG A 71 -28.81 1.07 11.10
N THR A 72 -29.61 1.20 10.03
CA THR A 72 -29.17 0.88 8.66
C THR A 72 -28.01 1.78 8.22
N GLN A 73 -28.06 3.08 8.52
CA GLN A 73 -26.96 4.00 8.23
C GLN A 73 -25.68 3.60 8.96
N LYS A 74 -25.76 3.27 10.25
CA LYS A 74 -24.61 2.78 11.02
C LYS A 74 -24.01 1.52 10.41
N GLN A 75 -24.83 0.53 10.08
CA GLN A 75 -24.36 -0.71 9.45
C GLN A 75 -23.66 -0.45 8.11
N LYS A 76 -24.19 0.47 7.29
CA LYS A 76 -23.55 0.87 6.04
C LYS A 76 -22.17 1.48 6.27
N LEU A 77 -22.04 2.35 7.29
CA LEU A 77 -20.77 2.96 7.65
C LEU A 77 -19.75 1.93 8.15
N GLU A 78 -20.18 0.98 8.98
CA GLU A 78 -19.32 -0.13 9.44
C GLU A 78 -18.77 -0.95 8.26
N GLN A 79 -19.62 -1.24 7.26
CA GLN A 79 -19.20 -1.92 6.02
C GLN A 79 -18.21 -1.09 5.20
N GLN A 80 -18.44 0.22 5.09
CA GLN A 80 -17.53 1.13 4.38
C GLN A 80 -16.16 1.20 5.08
N LEU A 81 -16.13 1.32 6.40
CA LEU A 81 -14.90 1.32 7.19
C LEU A 81 -14.12 0.02 7.04
N MET A 82 -14.82 -1.13 7.04
CA MET A 82 -14.18 -2.42 6.77
C MET A 82 -13.55 -2.45 5.38
N ARG A 83 -14.26 -1.92 4.37
CA ARG A 83 -13.72 -1.84 3.00
C ARG A 83 -12.49 -0.93 2.91
N ILE A 84 -12.51 0.21 3.59
CA ILE A 84 -11.36 1.12 3.72
C ILE A 84 -10.17 0.36 4.31
N PHE A 85 -10.37 -0.33 5.43
CA PHE A 85 -9.31 -1.08 6.10
C PHE A 85 -8.70 -2.20 5.24
N LEU A 86 -9.53 -2.96 4.55
CA LEU A 86 -9.05 -4.04 3.68
C LEU A 86 -8.26 -3.49 2.50
N LEU A 87 -8.73 -2.41 1.89
CA LEU A 87 -8.07 -1.78 0.75
C LEU A 87 -6.75 -1.11 1.16
N ASP A 88 -6.71 -0.45 2.31
CA ASP A 88 -5.49 0.17 2.84
C ASP A 88 -4.40 -0.89 3.11
N LYS A 89 -4.76 -2.04 3.69
CA LYS A 89 -3.84 -3.17 3.84
C LYS A 89 -3.31 -3.72 2.52
N GLU A 90 -4.16 -3.78 1.50
CA GLU A 90 -3.74 -4.19 0.16
C GLU A 90 -2.74 -3.17 -0.42
N ASN A 91 -3.03 -1.87 -0.28
CA ASN A 91 -2.16 -0.79 -0.73
C ASN A 91 -0.81 -0.83 0.00
N GLU A 92 -0.78 -1.03 1.32
CA GLU A 92 0.47 -1.17 2.08
C GLU A 92 1.32 -2.33 1.55
N LYS A 93 0.71 -3.47 1.28
CA LYS A 93 1.41 -4.63 0.71
C LYS A 93 2.00 -4.30 -0.67
N LEU A 94 1.20 -3.74 -1.57
CA LEU A 94 1.66 -3.38 -2.92
C LEU A 94 2.75 -2.30 -2.87
N LEU A 95 2.62 -1.32 -1.99
CA LEU A 95 3.62 -0.28 -1.79
C LEU A 95 4.97 -0.87 -1.35
N LEU A 96 4.96 -1.88 -0.47
CA LEU A 96 6.18 -2.60 -0.09
C LEU A 96 6.80 -3.34 -1.28
N GLU A 97 5.99 -3.98 -2.13
CA GLU A 97 6.46 -4.66 -3.35
C GLU A 97 7.11 -3.67 -4.32
N VAL A 98 6.44 -2.56 -4.61
CA VAL A 98 6.95 -1.48 -5.47
C VAL A 98 8.23 -0.88 -4.91
N SER A 99 8.30 -0.63 -3.60
CA SER A 99 9.49 -0.07 -2.96
C SER A 99 10.71 -1.00 -3.04
N GLN A 100 10.50 -2.32 -2.99
CA GLN A 100 11.56 -3.31 -3.14
C GLN A 100 12.08 -3.38 -4.57
N GLN A 101 11.20 -3.28 -5.56
CA GLN A 101 11.58 -3.23 -6.97
C GLN A 101 12.37 -1.96 -7.31
N GLN A 102 11.96 -0.81 -6.77
CA GLN A 102 12.69 0.45 -6.95
C GLN A 102 14.05 0.47 -6.22
N ARG A 103 14.19 -0.32 -5.14
CA ARG A 103 15.46 -0.55 -4.43
C ARG A 103 16.26 -1.74 -4.98
N GLY A 104 15.78 -2.41 -6.03
CA GLY A 104 16.56 -3.42 -6.75
C GLY A 104 17.91 -2.83 -7.18
N PRO A 105 19.00 -3.61 -7.10
CA PRO A 105 20.31 -3.03 -7.28
C PRO A 105 20.44 -2.51 -8.72
N LYS A 106 20.85 -1.23 -8.86
CA LYS A 106 21.42 -0.69 -10.10
C LYS A 106 22.76 -1.40 -10.38
N VAL A 107 22.73 -2.72 -10.61
CA VAL A 107 23.84 -3.40 -11.25
C VAL A 107 23.51 -3.38 -12.74
N PRO A 108 24.28 -2.69 -13.60
CA PRO A 108 24.21 -3.01 -15.02
C PRO A 108 24.45 -4.52 -15.14
N PRO A 109 23.74 -5.25 -16.02
CA PRO A 109 24.07 -6.65 -16.25
C PRO A 109 25.44 -6.71 -16.92
N ARG A 110 26.52 -6.63 -16.15
CA ARG A 110 27.77 -7.26 -16.54
C ARG A 110 27.45 -8.74 -16.49
N ARG A 111 27.03 -9.28 -17.63
CA ARG A 111 27.24 -10.69 -17.95
C ARG A 111 28.73 -10.92 -17.80
N ALA A 112 29.17 -11.26 -16.59
CA ALA A 112 30.45 -11.89 -16.40
C ALA A 112 30.33 -13.23 -17.12
N SER A 113 30.75 -13.25 -18.38
CA SER A 113 30.91 -14.50 -19.12
C SER A 113 31.89 -15.36 -18.32
N LEU A 114 31.68 -16.67 -18.30
CA LEU A 114 32.61 -17.61 -17.68
C LEU A 114 34.07 -17.37 -18.15
N SER A 115 34.25 -16.87 -19.37
CA SER A 115 35.55 -16.44 -19.90
C SER A 115 36.18 -15.24 -19.17
N ALA A 116 35.39 -14.28 -18.69
CA ALA A 116 35.89 -13.16 -17.89
C ALA A 116 36.35 -13.63 -16.50
N ILE A 117 35.64 -14.60 -15.91
CA ILE A 117 35.98 -15.23 -14.63
C ILE A 117 37.26 -16.08 -14.78
N GLN A 118 37.36 -16.90 -15.84
CA GLN A 118 38.55 -17.70 -16.14
C GLN A 118 39.81 -16.85 -16.38
N LYS A 119 39.66 -15.71 -17.07
CA LYS A 119 40.77 -14.77 -17.32
C LYS A 119 41.28 -14.15 -16.01
N ALA A 120 40.37 -13.73 -15.12
CA ALA A 120 40.73 -13.17 -13.82
C ALA A 120 41.42 -14.20 -12.90
N TYR A 121 40.96 -15.45 -12.90
CA TYR A 121 41.60 -16.55 -12.16
C TYR A 121 43.04 -16.82 -12.64
N ARG A 122 43.25 -16.87 -13.96
CA ARG A 122 44.61 -17.07 -14.54
C ARG A 122 45.56 -15.91 -14.24
N GLN A 123 45.04 -14.69 -14.14
CA GLN A 123 45.87 -13.49 -13.97
C GLN A 123 46.29 -13.25 -12.53
N ASN A 124 45.47 -13.60 -11.53
CA ASN A 124 45.72 -13.24 -10.13
C ASN A 124 46.13 -14.39 -9.21
N LEU A 125 45.84 -15.65 -9.56
CA LEU A 125 46.05 -16.79 -8.64
C LEU A 125 47.01 -17.87 -9.14
N GLY A 126 47.64 -17.67 -10.31
CA GLY A 126 48.44 -18.73 -10.94
C GLY A 126 47.55 -19.90 -11.39
N ALA A 127 47.97 -20.61 -12.43
CA ALA A 127 47.20 -21.75 -12.93
C ALA A 127 46.99 -22.80 -11.82
N PRO A 128 45.79 -23.38 -11.64
CA PRO A 128 45.69 -24.60 -10.87
C PRO A 128 46.58 -25.64 -11.54
N HIS A 129 47.45 -26.22 -10.71
CA HIS A 129 48.36 -27.30 -11.05
C HIS A 129 47.62 -28.34 -11.92
N ARG A 130 48.09 -28.54 -13.14
CA ARG A 130 47.70 -29.67 -13.98
C ARG A 130 48.21 -30.93 -13.26
N PRO A 131 47.38 -31.91 -12.88
CA PRO A 131 47.93 -33.23 -12.60
C PRO A 131 48.50 -33.77 -13.90
N ALA A 132 49.79 -34.07 -13.88
CA ALA A 132 50.46 -34.81 -14.93
C ALA A 132 49.81 -36.19 -15.06
N GLN A 133 49.75 -36.66 -16.30
CA GLN A 133 49.20 -37.93 -16.72
C GLN A 133 50.03 -39.12 -16.19
N GLY A 134 49.38 -40.29 -16.06
CA GLY A 134 50.00 -41.62 -16.07
C GLY A 134 48.88 -42.66 -16.06
N GLN A 135 48.49 -43.19 -17.23
CA GLN A 135 48.95 -44.46 -17.81
C GLN A 135 48.61 -45.70 -16.96
N GLY A 136 47.80 -46.56 -17.56
CA GLY A 136 47.26 -47.82 -17.04
C GLY A 136 46.02 -48.20 -17.83
#